data_AF-A0A0S2HV68-F1
#
_entry.id   AF-A0A0S2HV68-F1
#
_cell.length_a   1.000
_cell.length_b   1.000
_cell.length_c   1.000
_cell.angle_alpha   90.00
_cell.angle_beta   90.00
_cell.angle_gamma   90.00
#
_symmetry.space_group_name_H-M   'P 1'
#
loop_
_entity.id
_entity.type
_entity.pdbx_description
1 polymer ?
#
loop_
_entity_poly.entity_id
_entity_poly.type
_entity_poly.pdbx_seq_one_letter_code
_entity_poly.pdbx_strand_id
1 'polypeptide(L)'
;MNKNRILLLAFSLLVTGLSHAQWKPTYDMDSDSLLQLFQDQHPFDVLHEIRHASVDIKDCYFNEELIPHVMKWLDKEMYFNYRNKGAYESFTNNKKYVKSRVGNWIEDNNRKVKIDSVLDDSVLLYQYWDTIWQESYNREKQQYYKNGAKLPYGALEFHRKLKHPQSYKTIHGFWEKGGYSRKSRYFYIMLAMHDPKAQKIHRKYADSVISVNSVSCHDKVFGVASNSHKYGDYGIKLIKELLKYQYKTCNPRHISSASLESLPINLALFIRTMNFYRFSESKTIEELKNATIFDLPKSMSQAMTRSDLIISNINDFYKALELYSRFLEKKDRYWKENMEYIEVE
;
A
#
# COMPACT_ATOMS: atom_id res chain seq x y z
N MET A 1 -16.30 18.15 53.52
CA MET A 1 -17.08 17.87 52.28
C MET A 1 -16.24 18.24 51.07
N ASN A 2 -16.12 17.30 50.14
CA ASN A 2 -14.98 17.11 49.22
C ASN A 2 -14.91 18.10 48.04
N LYS A 3 -13.92 19.01 48.06
CA LYS A 3 -13.42 19.68 46.84
C LYS A 3 -12.67 18.71 45.90
N ASN A 4 -12.16 17.59 46.42
CA ASN A 4 -11.47 16.56 45.64
C ASN A 4 -12.38 15.61 44.85
N ARG A 5 -13.71 15.63 45.07
CA ARG A 5 -14.65 14.80 44.29
C ARG A 5 -15.17 15.50 43.03
N ILE A 6 -15.14 16.83 42.98
CA ILE A 6 -15.54 17.59 41.78
C ILE A 6 -14.43 17.58 40.73
N LEU A 7 -13.15 17.55 41.13
CA LEU A 7 -12.03 17.42 40.20
C LEU A 7 -11.98 16.03 39.52
N LEU A 8 -12.32 14.97 40.25
CA LEU A 8 -12.36 13.59 39.73
C LEU A 8 -13.57 13.32 38.82
N LEU A 9 -14.68 14.06 38.99
CA LEU A 9 -15.83 14.01 38.09
C LEU A 9 -15.63 14.86 36.82
N ALA A 10 -14.89 15.98 36.92
CA ALA A 10 -14.50 16.76 35.74
C ALA A 10 -13.46 16.05 34.87
N PHE A 11 -12.56 15.24 35.46
CA PHE A 11 -11.57 14.46 34.69
C PHE A 11 -12.17 13.20 34.05
N SER A 12 -13.25 12.64 34.60
CA SER A 12 -13.93 11.47 34.03
C SER A 12 -14.99 11.83 32.98
N LEU A 13 -15.52 13.06 32.98
CA LEU A 13 -16.44 13.57 31.94
C LEU A 13 -15.74 14.19 30.73
N LEU A 14 -14.42 14.42 30.78
CA LEU A 14 -13.62 14.88 29.63
C LEU A 14 -13.06 13.73 28.77
N VAL A 15 -13.26 12.47 29.18
CA VAL A 15 -12.71 11.28 28.48
C VAL A 15 -13.75 10.55 27.60
N THR A 16 -15.03 10.91 27.66
CA THR A 16 -16.09 10.17 26.92
C THR A 16 -16.73 10.92 25.74
N GLY A 17 -16.13 12.02 25.26
CA GLY A 17 -16.83 12.90 24.31
C GLY A 17 -16.08 13.34 23.05
N LEU A 18 -14.86 12.87 22.81
CA LEU A 18 -14.09 13.30 21.63
C LEU A 18 -13.54 12.08 20.89
N SER A 19 -14.35 11.56 19.96
CA SER A 19 -13.92 10.82 18.77
C SER A 19 -13.09 11.74 17.86
N HIS A 20 -11.99 12.25 18.38
CA HIS A 20 -10.90 12.72 17.55
C HIS A 20 -10.01 11.50 17.34
N ALA A 21 -9.74 11.17 16.07
CA ALA A 21 -8.64 10.28 15.73
C ALA A 21 -7.39 10.83 16.42
N GLN A 22 -7.07 10.29 17.60
CA GLN A 22 -5.86 10.64 18.33
C GLN A 22 -4.73 10.31 17.37
N TRP A 23 -4.05 11.35 16.89
CA TRP A 23 -2.74 11.23 16.29
C TRP A 23 -1.87 10.54 17.33
N LYS A 24 -1.78 9.20 17.25
CA LYS A 24 -0.78 8.46 18.01
C LYS A 24 0.57 8.99 17.53
N PRO A 25 1.42 9.54 18.42
CA PRO A 25 2.74 9.98 18.02
C PRO A 25 3.46 8.81 17.36
N THR A 26 4.01 9.05 16.16
CA THR A 26 4.90 8.12 15.51
C THR A 26 6.12 7.97 16.39
N TYR A 27 6.36 6.76 16.90
CA TYR A 27 7.57 6.42 17.62
C TYR A 27 8.52 5.68 16.67
N ASP A 28 9.81 5.88 16.86
CA ASP A 28 10.84 5.17 16.10
C ASP A 28 10.98 3.75 16.66
N MET A 29 11.15 2.77 15.77
CA MET A 29 11.28 1.35 16.10
C MET A 29 12.48 0.77 15.38
N ASP A 30 13.46 0.29 16.15
CA ASP A 30 14.62 -0.45 15.66
C ASP A 30 14.30 -1.95 15.49
N SER A 31 15.28 -2.70 15.00
CA SER A 31 15.13 -4.13 14.73
C SER A 31 14.95 -4.96 15.99
N ASP A 32 15.60 -4.60 17.10
CA ASP A 32 15.49 -5.29 18.39
C ASP A 32 14.10 -5.12 19.00
N SER A 33 13.56 -3.90 18.99
CA SER A 33 12.19 -3.61 19.45
C SER A 33 11.16 -4.36 18.61
N LEU A 34 11.38 -4.44 17.29
CA LEU A 34 10.51 -5.20 16.41
C LEU A 34 10.62 -6.70 16.67
N LEU A 35 11.82 -7.23 16.90
CA LEU A 35 12.06 -8.63 17.22
C LEU A 35 11.34 -9.02 18.53
N GLN A 36 11.42 -8.17 19.56
CA GLN A 36 10.71 -8.37 20.82
C GLN A 36 9.19 -8.53 20.60
N LEU A 37 8.58 -7.68 19.78
CA LEU A 37 7.15 -7.81 19.45
C LEU A 37 6.82 -9.17 18.82
N PHE A 38 7.69 -9.69 17.95
CA PHE A 38 7.50 -11.00 17.35
C PHE A 38 7.71 -12.18 18.30
N GLN A 39 8.41 -11.99 19.41
CA GLN A 39 8.53 -12.99 20.47
C GLN A 39 7.24 -13.06 21.31
N ASP A 40 6.60 -11.90 21.50
CA ASP A 40 5.43 -11.77 22.37
C ASP A 40 4.08 -11.97 21.64
N GLN A 41 4.05 -11.78 20.32
CA GLN A 41 2.80 -11.70 19.56
C GLN A 41 2.81 -12.53 18.28
N HIS A 42 1.60 -12.84 17.77
CA HIS A 42 1.47 -13.44 16.44
C HIS A 42 1.97 -12.47 15.36
N PRO A 43 2.63 -12.94 14.28
CA PRO A 43 3.19 -12.05 13.27
C PRO A 43 2.22 -10.98 12.76
N PHE A 44 0.98 -11.34 12.45
CA PHE A 44 0.03 -10.37 11.92
C PHE A 44 -0.55 -9.41 12.97
N ASP A 45 -0.44 -9.72 14.27
CA ASP A 45 -0.72 -8.75 15.35
C ASP A 45 0.38 -7.69 15.40
N VAL A 46 1.66 -8.12 15.32
CA VAL A 46 2.81 -7.19 15.20
C VAL A 46 2.62 -6.23 14.02
N LEU A 47 2.18 -6.75 12.87
CA LEU A 47 1.93 -5.92 11.69
C LEU A 47 0.88 -4.82 11.95
N HIS A 48 -0.13 -5.11 12.78
CA HIS A 48 -1.14 -4.14 13.18
C HIS A 48 -0.58 -3.10 14.16
N GLU A 49 0.26 -3.51 15.10
CA GLU A 49 0.89 -2.62 16.08
C GLU A 49 1.83 -1.60 15.41
N ILE A 50 2.66 -2.06 14.47
CA ILE A 50 3.66 -1.20 13.81
C ILE A 50 3.09 -0.23 12.79
N ARG A 51 1.76 -0.26 12.53
CA ARG A 51 1.11 0.62 11.55
C ARG A 51 1.36 2.11 11.82
N HIS A 52 1.61 2.46 13.07
CA HIS A 52 1.86 3.82 13.53
C HIS A 52 3.31 4.07 13.94
N ALA A 53 4.22 3.12 13.68
CA ALA A 53 5.64 3.25 13.99
C ALA A 53 6.46 3.69 12.77
N SER A 54 7.57 4.39 13.05
CA SER A 54 8.62 4.69 12.09
C SER A 54 9.72 3.63 12.23
N VAL A 55 9.59 2.54 11.47
CA VAL A 55 10.53 1.42 11.53
C VAL A 55 11.82 1.77 10.79
N ASP A 56 12.98 1.58 11.44
CA ASP A 56 14.29 1.67 10.77
C ASP A 56 14.50 0.46 9.85
N ILE A 57 14.14 0.68 8.58
CA ILE A 57 14.26 -0.32 7.52
C ILE A 57 15.71 -0.75 7.27
N LYS A 58 16.69 0.15 7.47
CA LYS A 58 18.09 -0.19 7.22
C LYS A 58 18.60 -1.12 8.31
N ASP A 59 18.29 -0.82 9.56
CA ASP A 59 18.61 -1.67 10.70
C ASP A 59 17.97 -3.06 10.55
N CYS A 60 16.67 -3.10 10.22
CA CYS A 60 15.94 -4.35 10.00
C CYS A 60 16.52 -5.22 8.87
N TYR A 61 17.16 -4.62 7.86
CA TYR A 61 17.75 -5.39 6.76
C TYR A 61 18.95 -6.22 7.21
N PHE A 62 19.78 -5.68 8.09
CA PHE A 62 21.01 -6.34 8.54
C PHE A 62 20.81 -7.25 9.75
N ASN A 63 19.63 -7.19 10.39
CA ASN A 63 19.32 -8.06 11.52
C ASN A 63 18.87 -9.44 11.02
N GLU A 64 19.83 -10.37 10.91
CA GLU A 64 19.60 -11.74 10.45
C GLU A 64 18.60 -12.51 11.34
N GLU A 65 18.55 -12.21 12.64
CA GLU A 65 17.60 -12.83 13.57
C GLU A 65 16.16 -12.39 13.30
N LEU A 66 15.96 -11.14 12.89
CA LEU A 66 14.63 -10.59 12.58
C LEU A 66 14.07 -11.11 11.24
N ILE A 67 14.92 -11.34 10.24
CA ILE A 67 14.48 -11.71 8.88
C ILE A 67 13.49 -12.89 8.86
N PRO A 68 13.75 -14.03 9.53
CA PRO A 68 12.80 -15.14 9.61
C PRO A 68 11.41 -14.75 10.14
N HIS A 69 11.33 -13.76 11.03
CA HIS A 69 10.07 -13.31 11.63
C HIS A 69 9.28 -12.43 10.66
N VAL A 70 9.91 -11.40 10.07
CA VAL A 70 9.22 -10.52 9.10
C VAL A 70 8.82 -11.27 7.83
N MET A 71 9.53 -12.34 7.45
CA MET A 71 9.16 -13.20 6.33
C MET A 71 7.84 -13.94 6.55
N LYS A 72 7.41 -14.17 7.80
CA LYS A 72 6.08 -14.75 8.11
C LYS A 72 4.93 -13.87 7.60
N TRP A 73 5.14 -12.56 7.43
CA TRP A 73 4.14 -11.69 6.80
C TRP A 73 3.89 -11.98 5.32
N LEU A 74 4.78 -12.73 4.67
CA LEU A 74 4.61 -13.19 3.29
C LEU A 74 4.03 -14.61 3.20
N ASP A 75 3.74 -15.24 4.33
CA ASP A 75 3.10 -16.56 4.37
C ASP A 75 1.58 -16.42 4.14
N LYS A 76 1.15 -16.88 2.96
CA LYS A 76 -0.24 -16.84 2.52
C LYS A 76 -1.15 -17.75 3.33
N GLU A 77 -0.65 -18.91 3.77
CA GLU A 77 -1.40 -19.88 4.55
C GLU A 77 -1.54 -19.40 5.98
N MET A 78 -0.44 -18.95 6.59
CA MET A 78 -0.48 -18.37 7.93
C MET A 78 -1.43 -17.17 8.00
N TYR A 79 -1.41 -16.28 7.00
CA TYR A 79 -2.35 -15.16 6.96
C TYR A 79 -3.81 -15.61 6.82
N PHE A 80 -4.07 -16.61 5.97
CA PHE A 80 -5.40 -17.18 5.82
C PHE A 80 -5.90 -17.77 7.15
N ASN A 81 -5.06 -18.53 7.83
CA ASN A 81 -5.39 -19.15 9.12
C ASN A 81 -5.66 -18.07 10.18
N TYR A 82 -4.79 -17.06 10.28
CA TYR A 82 -4.94 -15.93 11.21
C TYR A 82 -6.27 -15.21 11.04
N ARG A 83 -6.64 -14.86 9.80
CA ARG A 83 -7.90 -14.18 9.50
C ARG A 83 -9.12 -15.01 9.88
N ASN A 84 -9.05 -16.33 9.69
CA ASN A 84 -10.18 -17.24 9.91
C ASN A 84 -10.28 -17.76 11.34
N LYS A 85 -9.17 -17.80 12.09
CA LYS A 85 -9.16 -18.18 13.52
C LYS A 85 -10.06 -17.25 14.34
N GLY A 86 -9.91 -15.95 14.17
CA GLY A 86 -10.76 -14.96 14.86
C GLY A 86 -12.23 -15.05 14.46
N ALA A 87 -12.54 -15.46 13.22
CA ALA A 87 -13.91 -15.68 12.77
C ALA A 87 -14.54 -16.90 13.46
N TYR A 88 -13.81 -18.03 13.54
CA TYR A 88 -14.28 -19.21 14.27
C TYR A 88 -14.59 -18.88 15.74
N GLU A 89 -13.64 -18.28 16.47
CA GLU A 89 -13.79 -17.96 17.88
C GLU A 89 -14.96 -16.99 18.13
N SER A 90 -15.13 -15.98 17.28
CA SER A 90 -16.24 -15.03 17.35
C SER A 90 -17.62 -15.70 17.15
N PHE A 91 -17.73 -16.63 16.19
CA PHE A 91 -18.98 -17.32 15.92
C PHE A 91 -19.31 -18.41 16.96
N THR A 92 -18.31 -19.16 17.42
CA THR A 92 -18.48 -20.22 18.43
C THR A 92 -18.98 -19.67 19.76
N ASN A 93 -18.56 -18.45 20.15
CA ASN A 93 -19.05 -17.78 21.35
C ASN A 93 -20.52 -17.29 21.23
N ASN A 94 -21.10 -17.30 20.03
CA ASN A 94 -22.49 -16.92 19.80
C ASN A 94 -23.37 -18.17 19.64
N LYS A 95 -23.80 -18.75 20.77
CA LYS A 95 -24.64 -19.96 20.81
C LYS A 95 -25.91 -19.87 19.95
N LYS A 96 -26.53 -18.68 19.83
CA LYS A 96 -27.72 -18.47 18.98
C LYS A 96 -27.37 -18.61 17.49
N TYR A 97 -26.24 -18.03 17.08
CA TYR A 97 -25.73 -18.18 15.71
C TYR A 97 -25.39 -19.64 15.40
N VAL A 98 -24.68 -20.32 16.31
CA VAL A 98 -24.33 -21.74 16.17
C VAL A 98 -25.59 -22.61 16.03
N LYS A 99 -26.57 -22.46 16.92
CA LYS A 99 -27.85 -23.19 16.83
C LYS A 99 -28.56 -22.95 15.49
N SER A 100 -28.65 -21.69 15.05
CA SER A 100 -29.29 -21.36 13.76
C SER A 100 -28.55 -21.99 12.57
N ARG A 101 -27.22 -21.93 12.54
CA ARG A 101 -26.42 -22.51 11.45
C ARG A 101 -26.52 -24.02 11.39
N VAL A 102 -26.42 -24.68 12.55
CA VAL A 102 -26.54 -26.15 12.66
C VAL A 102 -27.95 -26.59 12.27
N GLY A 103 -28.99 -25.90 12.75
CA GLY A 103 -30.38 -26.18 12.39
C GLY A 103 -30.61 -26.14 10.89
N ASN A 104 -30.22 -25.03 10.24
CA ASN A 104 -30.36 -24.88 8.79
C ASN A 104 -29.63 -25.99 8.02
N TRP A 105 -28.39 -26.32 8.42
CA TRP A 105 -27.62 -27.37 7.74
C TRP A 105 -28.28 -28.76 7.90
N ILE A 106 -28.85 -29.07 9.06
CA ILE A 106 -29.59 -30.32 9.30
C ILE A 106 -30.85 -30.39 8.41
N GLU A 107 -31.57 -29.28 8.28
CA GLU A 107 -32.74 -29.17 7.41
C GLU A 107 -32.39 -29.34 5.94
N ASP A 108 -31.35 -28.65 5.47
CA ASP A 108 -30.86 -28.71 4.09
C ASP A 108 -30.38 -30.12 3.69
N ASN A 109 -29.93 -30.91 4.67
CA ASN A 109 -29.49 -32.29 4.48
C ASN A 109 -30.58 -33.35 4.75
N ASN A 110 -31.86 -32.95 4.79
CA ASN A 110 -33.02 -33.84 5.00
C ASN A 110 -32.98 -34.67 6.31
N ARG A 111 -32.37 -34.15 7.38
CA ARG A 111 -32.26 -34.83 8.69
C ARG A 111 -33.22 -34.26 9.75
N LYS A 112 -34.40 -33.78 9.34
CA LYS A 112 -35.36 -33.05 10.19
C LYS A 112 -35.77 -33.78 11.48
N VAL A 113 -35.81 -35.11 11.46
CA VAL A 113 -36.24 -35.94 12.62
C VAL A 113 -35.26 -35.87 13.82
N LYS A 114 -34.05 -35.32 13.64
CA LYS A 114 -33.00 -35.25 14.69
C LYS A 114 -32.63 -33.82 15.08
N ILE A 115 -33.40 -32.81 14.69
CA ILE A 115 -33.00 -31.41 14.87
C ILE A 115 -32.98 -31.02 16.34
N ASP A 116 -34.04 -31.31 17.10
CA ASP A 116 -34.13 -30.91 18.51
C ASP A 116 -33.10 -31.64 19.37
N SER A 117 -32.86 -32.94 19.12
CA SER A 117 -31.87 -33.73 19.86
C SER A 117 -30.44 -33.26 19.63
N VAL A 118 -30.10 -32.73 18.44
CA VAL A 118 -28.78 -32.15 18.16
C VAL A 118 -28.68 -30.72 18.68
N LEU A 119 -29.76 -29.93 18.61
CA LEU A 119 -29.74 -28.53 19.05
C LEU A 119 -29.72 -28.35 20.57
N ASP A 120 -30.21 -29.33 21.33
CA ASP A 120 -30.27 -29.27 22.79
C ASP A 120 -29.12 -29.98 23.51
N ASP A 121 -28.42 -30.89 22.82
CA ASP A 121 -27.18 -31.48 23.30
C ASP A 121 -25.98 -30.59 22.91
N SER A 122 -25.27 -30.04 23.90
CA SER A 122 -24.14 -29.15 23.63
C SER A 122 -22.97 -29.84 22.92
N VAL A 123 -22.73 -31.12 23.18
CA VAL A 123 -21.64 -31.88 22.56
C VAL A 123 -21.96 -32.10 21.08
N LEU A 124 -23.16 -32.62 20.78
CA LEU A 124 -23.60 -32.84 19.42
C LEU A 124 -23.70 -31.54 18.62
N LEU A 125 -24.20 -30.47 19.23
CA LEU A 125 -24.28 -29.15 18.60
C LEU A 125 -22.91 -28.67 18.10
N TYR A 126 -21.87 -28.75 18.94
CA TYR A 126 -20.54 -28.29 18.57
C TYR A 126 -19.80 -29.25 17.62
N GLN A 127 -20.05 -30.56 17.68
CA GLN A 127 -19.54 -31.49 16.67
C GLN A 127 -20.08 -31.20 15.27
N TYR A 128 -21.38 -30.87 15.17
CA TYR A 128 -21.99 -30.45 13.90
C TYR A 128 -21.45 -29.08 13.46
N TRP A 129 -21.30 -28.14 14.39
CA TRP A 129 -20.70 -26.84 14.11
C TRP A 129 -19.29 -26.97 13.51
N ASP A 130 -18.44 -27.82 14.10
CA ASP A 130 -17.09 -28.05 13.59
C ASP A 130 -17.10 -28.60 12.17
N THR A 131 -18.03 -29.51 11.85
CA THR A 131 -18.18 -30.04 10.49
C THR A 131 -18.55 -28.93 9.50
N ILE A 132 -19.57 -28.13 9.83
CA ILE A 132 -20.03 -27.00 9.01
C ILE A 132 -18.93 -25.95 8.82
N TRP A 133 -18.18 -25.69 9.89
CA TRP A 133 -17.05 -24.79 9.87
C TRP A 133 -15.95 -25.30 8.96
N GLN A 134 -15.56 -26.58 9.05
CA GLN A 134 -14.52 -27.15 8.20
C GLN A 134 -14.91 -27.14 6.71
N GLU A 135 -16.16 -27.43 6.37
CA GLU A 135 -16.65 -27.30 4.99
C GLU A 135 -16.55 -25.84 4.48
N SER A 136 -16.96 -24.89 5.31
CA SER A 136 -16.90 -23.46 4.99
C SER A 136 -15.45 -22.99 4.84
N TYR A 137 -14.59 -23.38 5.76
CA TYR A 137 -13.16 -23.08 5.79
C TYR A 137 -12.45 -23.59 4.54
N ASN A 138 -12.69 -24.85 4.15
CA ASN A 138 -12.09 -25.44 2.95
C ASN A 138 -12.54 -24.72 1.67
N ARG A 139 -13.84 -24.37 1.59
CA ARG A 139 -14.37 -23.58 0.46
C ARG A 139 -13.72 -22.20 0.39
N GLU A 140 -13.60 -21.52 1.52
CA GLU A 140 -12.95 -20.21 1.59
C GLU A 140 -11.46 -20.29 1.25
N LYS A 141 -10.76 -21.34 1.69
CA LYS A 141 -9.34 -21.57 1.37
C LYS A 141 -9.15 -21.70 -0.14
N GLN A 142 -9.96 -22.53 -0.79
CA GLN A 142 -9.93 -22.69 -2.25
C GLN A 142 -10.17 -21.36 -2.97
N GLN A 143 -11.18 -20.59 -2.58
CA GLN A 143 -11.46 -19.28 -3.18
C GLN A 143 -10.35 -18.26 -2.92
N TYR A 144 -9.75 -18.27 -1.74
CA TYR A 144 -8.64 -17.41 -1.39
C TYR A 144 -7.44 -17.62 -2.32
N TYR A 145 -7.04 -18.87 -2.57
CA TYR A 145 -5.95 -19.19 -3.50
C TYR A 145 -6.33 -18.93 -4.96
N LYS A 146 -7.56 -19.25 -5.36
CA LYS A 146 -8.09 -18.92 -6.70
C LYS A 146 -8.03 -17.41 -6.99
N ASN A 147 -8.25 -16.58 -5.96
CA ASN A 147 -8.17 -15.11 -6.03
C ASN A 147 -6.76 -14.56 -5.73
N GLY A 148 -5.72 -15.38 -5.93
CA GLY A 148 -4.31 -15.00 -5.86
C GLY A 148 -3.75 -14.85 -4.44
N ALA A 149 -4.45 -15.36 -3.41
CA ALA A 149 -4.04 -15.40 -2.01
C ALA A 149 -3.54 -14.05 -1.48
N LYS A 150 -4.48 -13.16 -1.12
CA LYS A 150 -4.21 -11.76 -0.78
C LYS A 150 -3.53 -11.62 0.57
N LEU A 151 -2.28 -11.13 0.56
CA LEU A 151 -1.61 -10.64 1.77
C LEU A 151 -2.05 -9.21 2.13
N PRO A 152 -1.90 -8.78 3.41
CA PRO A 152 -2.11 -7.40 3.82
C PRO A 152 -1.24 -6.42 3.04
N TYR A 153 -1.78 -5.25 2.70
CA TYR A 153 -1.00 -4.21 2.02
C TYR A 153 0.17 -3.71 2.88
N GLY A 154 0.01 -3.63 4.21
CA GLY A 154 1.08 -3.25 5.13
C GLY A 154 2.29 -4.18 5.06
N ALA A 155 2.06 -5.50 4.97
CA ALA A 155 3.13 -6.49 4.78
C ALA A 155 3.89 -6.24 3.48
N LEU A 156 3.15 -6.04 2.37
CA LEU A 156 3.76 -5.79 1.07
C LEU A 156 4.53 -4.47 1.04
N GLU A 157 4.04 -3.41 1.68
CA GLU A 157 4.74 -2.13 1.78
C GLU A 157 5.99 -2.21 2.65
N PHE A 158 5.95 -2.97 3.75
CA PHE A 158 7.12 -3.23 4.57
C PHE A 158 8.21 -3.90 3.73
N HIS A 159 7.88 -5.03 3.09
CA HIS A 159 8.82 -5.78 2.27
C HIS A 159 9.28 -5.00 1.04
N ARG A 160 8.44 -4.13 0.47
CA ARG A 160 8.84 -3.18 -0.59
C ARG A 160 9.91 -2.19 -0.14
N LYS A 161 9.86 -1.72 1.11
CA LYS A 161 10.89 -0.83 1.66
C LYS A 161 12.13 -1.62 2.05
N LEU A 162 11.94 -2.78 2.69
CA LEU A 162 12.99 -3.68 3.13
C LEU A 162 13.81 -4.22 1.96
N LYS A 163 13.21 -4.50 0.80
CA LYS A 163 13.90 -5.00 -0.41
C LYS A 163 14.90 -6.13 -0.14
N HIS A 164 14.63 -6.99 0.85
CA HIS A 164 15.49 -8.14 1.14
C HIS A 164 15.43 -9.16 0.01
N PRO A 165 16.54 -9.84 -0.36
CA PRO A 165 16.56 -10.82 -1.46
C PRO A 165 15.50 -11.90 -1.31
N GLN A 166 15.31 -12.41 -0.10
CA GLN A 166 14.29 -13.42 0.19
C GLN A 166 12.87 -12.88 -0.03
N SER A 167 12.59 -11.65 0.42
CA SER A 167 11.30 -10.99 0.21
C SER A 167 11.00 -10.79 -1.27
N TYR A 168 12.01 -10.35 -2.03
CA TYR A 168 11.93 -10.21 -3.48
C TYR A 168 11.62 -11.55 -4.14
N LYS A 169 12.39 -12.61 -3.84
CA LYS A 169 12.18 -13.95 -4.40
C LYS A 169 10.78 -14.47 -4.12
N THR A 170 10.28 -14.30 -2.89
CA THR A 170 8.94 -14.72 -2.49
C THR A 170 7.84 -13.95 -3.22
N ILE A 171 7.91 -12.61 -3.26
CA ILE A 171 6.89 -11.78 -3.92
C ILE A 171 6.94 -11.96 -5.45
N HIS A 172 8.14 -12.05 -6.03
CA HIS A 172 8.34 -12.37 -7.45
C HIS A 172 7.69 -13.71 -7.79
N GLY A 173 7.96 -14.77 -7.02
CA GLY A 173 7.35 -16.09 -7.22
C GLY A 173 5.82 -16.05 -7.11
N PHE A 174 5.25 -15.19 -6.28
CA PHE A 174 3.79 -14.98 -6.24
C PHE A 174 3.26 -14.27 -7.47
N TRP A 175 4.00 -13.32 -8.01
CA TRP A 175 3.63 -12.61 -9.23
C TRP A 175 3.76 -13.50 -10.47
N GLU A 176 4.83 -14.29 -10.55
CA GLU A 176 5.10 -15.28 -11.59
C GLU A 176 4.01 -16.34 -11.66
N LYS A 177 3.60 -16.93 -10.53
CA LYS A 177 2.46 -17.87 -10.47
C LYS A 177 1.15 -17.27 -11.01
N GLY A 178 1.03 -15.94 -11.00
CA GLY A 178 -0.07 -15.19 -11.61
C GLY A 178 0.16 -14.79 -13.07
N GLY A 179 1.15 -15.37 -13.75
CA GLY A 179 1.48 -15.12 -15.16
C GLY A 179 2.06 -13.74 -15.43
N TYR A 180 2.75 -13.12 -14.46
CA TYR A 180 3.34 -11.78 -14.60
C TYR A 180 2.32 -10.68 -14.94
N SER A 181 1.04 -10.88 -14.60
CA SER A 181 -0.02 -9.95 -14.97
C SER A 181 0.13 -8.58 -14.29
N ARG A 182 -0.03 -7.49 -15.06
CA ARG A 182 -0.15 -6.12 -14.52
C ARG A 182 -1.37 -5.96 -13.59
N LYS A 183 -2.40 -6.80 -13.76
CA LYS A 183 -3.58 -6.82 -12.87
C LYS A 183 -3.30 -7.50 -11.53
N SER A 184 -2.14 -8.16 -11.38
CA SER A 184 -1.72 -8.75 -10.11
C SER A 184 -1.47 -7.66 -9.07
N ARG A 185 -1.86 -7.92 -7.83
CA ARG A 185 -1.57 -7.05 -6.68
C ARG A 185 -0.08 -6.91 -6.38
N TYR A 186 0.72 -7.89 -6.81
CA TYR A 186 2.17 -7.88 -6.59
C TYR A 186 2.91 -7.02 -7.63
N PHE A 187 2.28 -6.67 -8.75
CA PHE A 187 2.93 -5.95 -9.86
C PHE A 187 3.56 -4.63 -9.42
N TYR A 188 2.81 -3.74 -8.75
CA TYR A 188 3.33 -2.43 -8.34
C TYR A 188 4.34 -2.52 -7.18
N ILE A 189 4.32 -3.62 -6.42
CA ILE A 189 5.35 -3.92 -5.43
C ILE A 189 6.65 -4.29 -6.16
N MET A 190 6.59 -5.19 -7.13
CA MET A 190 7.75 -5.56 -7.96
C MET A 190 8.31 -4.37 -8.73
N LEU A 191 7.44 -3.53 -9.30
CA LEU A 191 7.85 -2.29 -9.97
C LEU A 191 8.60 -1.34 -9.01
N ALA A 192 8.17 -1.23 -7.75
CA ALA A 192 8.82 -0.41 -6.74
C ALA A 192 10.06 -1.08 -6.09
N MET A 193 10.19 -2.40 -6.20
CA MET A 193 11.42 -3.15 -5.97
C MET A 193 12.40 -3.05 -7.15
N HIS A 194 12.02 -2.30 -8.19
CA HIS A 194 12.83 -2.01 -9.38
C HIS A 194 13.11 -3.24 -10.24
N ASP A 195 12.18 -4.19 -10.22
CA ASP A 195 12.20 -5.39 -11.06
C ASP A 195 12.21 -5.02 -12.57
N PRO A 196 13.22 -5.46 -13.35
CA PRO A 196 13.33 -5.13 -14.77
C PRO A 196 12.14 -5.59 -15.62
N LYS A 197 11.55 -6.74 -15.30
CA LYS A 197 10.41 -7.29 -16.02
C LYS A 197 9.15 -6.47 -15.75
N ALA A 198 8.92 -6.06 -14.51
CA ALA A 198 7.83 -5.16 -14.13
C ALA A 198 7.99 -3.80 -14.82
N GLN A 199 9.21 -3.25 -14.87
CA GLN A 199 9.51 -2.02 -15.61
C GLN A 199 9.22 -2.16 -17.10
N LYS A 200 9.65 -3.27 -17.74
CA LYS A 200 9.37 -3.54 -19.17
C LYS A 200 7.87 -3.66 -19.45
N ILE A 201 7.13 -4.36 -18.60
CA ILE A 201 5.67 -4.50 -18.71
C ILE A 201 4.98 -3.15 -18.51
N HIS A 202 5.39 -2.37 -17.50
CA HIS A 202 4.84 -1.04 -17.27
C HIS A 202 5.18 -0.09 -18.43
N ARG A 203 6.38 -0.19 -19.00
CA ARG A 203 6.83 0.65 -20.11
C ARG A 203 5.95 0.44 -21.34
N LYS A 204 5.73 -0.81 -21.75
CA LYS A 204 4.80 -1.13 -22.85
C LYS A 204 3.40 -0.55 -22.62
N TYR A 205 2.90 -0.63 -21.38
CA TYR A 205 1.63 -0.01 -21.03
C TYR A 205 1.70 1.53 -21.11
N ALA A 206 2.75 2.15 -20.56
CA ALA A 206 2.94 3.59 -20.60
C ALA A 206 2.99 4.11 -22.05
N ASP A 207 3.77 3.48 -22.93
CA ASP A 207 3.86 3.82 -24.34
C ASP A 207 2.48 3.74 -25.03
N SER A 208 1.68 2.72 -24.69
CA SER A 208 0.33 2.53 -25.24
C SER A 208 -0.69 3.58 -24.79
N VAL A 209 -0.46 4.25 -23.65
CA VAL A 209 -1.40 5.25 -23.12
C VAL A 209 -0.93 6.68 -23.32
N ILE A 210 0.38 6.94 -23.32
CA ILE A 210 0.95 8.29 -23.55
C ILE A 210 0.62 8.79 -24.96
N SER A 211 0.46 7.89 -25.93
CA SER A 211 0.00 8.22 -27.28
C SER A 211 -1.48 8.64 -27.35
N VAL A 212 -2.25 8.51 -26.26
CA VAL A 212 -3.69 8.73 -26.22
C VAL A 212 -4.02 9.96 -25.38
N ASN A 213 -4.67 10.96 -25.96
CA ASN A 213 -5.08 12.18 -25.24
C ASN A 213 -6.34 11.93 -24.35
N SER A 214 -6.21 11.11 -23.30
CA SER A 214 -7.29 10.78 -22.37
C SER A 214 -6.82 10.78 -20.91
N VAL A 215 -7.53 11.54 -20.07
CA VAL A 215 -7.26 11.68 -18.62
C VAL A 215 -7.19 10.31 -17.94
N SER A 216 -8.18 9.45 -18.15
CA SER A 216 -8.31 8.15 -17.48
C SER A 216 -7.21 7.16 -17.85
N CYS A 217 -6.63 7.32 -19.04
CA CYS A 217 -5.54 6.48 -19.52
C CYS A 217 -4.21 6.80 -18.82
N HIS A 218 -4.03 8.05 -18.39
CA HIS A 218 -2.76 8.55 -17.85
C HIS A 218 -2.60 8.42 -16.34
N ASP A 219 -3.67 8.31 -15.56
CA ASP A 219 -3.63 8.35 -14.09
C ASP A 219 -2.63 7.37 -13.47
N LYS A 220 -2.52 6.16 -14.04
CA LYS A 220 -1.59 5.13 -13.56
C LYS A 220 -0.13 5.47 -13.89
N VAL A 221 0.14 6.03 -15.06
CA VAL A 221 1.49 6.42 -15.46
C VAL A 221 1.93 7.65 -14.68
N PHE A 222 1.04 8.65 -14.55
CA PHE A 222 1.22 9.80 -13.69
C PHE A 222 1.45 9.41 -12.23
N GLY A 223 0.70 8.42 -11.72
CA GLY A 223 0.86 7.89 -10.37
C GLY A 223 2.25 7.30 -10.13
N VAL A 224 2.80 6.56 -11.08
CA VAL A 224 4.18 6.04 -10.99
C VAL A 224 5.19 7.17 -11.09
N ALA A 225 5.04 8.09 -12.05
CA ALA A 225 5.94 9.23 -12.25
C ALA A 225 6.01 10.14 -11.01
N SER A 226 4.86 10.54 -10.46
CA SER A 226 4.76 11.39 -9.27
C SER A 226 5.28 10.73 -7.98
N ASN A 227 5.37 9.40 -7.94
CA ASN A 227 5.92 8.64 -6.82
C ASN A 227 7.34 8.11 -7.13
N SER A 228 8.16 8.85 -7.87
CA SER A 228 9.52 8.42 -8.24
C SER A 228 10.42 8.06 -7.05
N HIS A 229 10.19 8.63 -5.85
CA HIS A 229 10.89 8.20 -4.63
C HIS A 229 10.64 6.71 -4.27
N LYS A 230 9.53 6.12 -4.74
CA LYS A 230 9.24 4.67 -4.62
C LYS A 230 9.77 3.90 -5.81
N TYR A 231 9.61 4.44 -7.02
CA TYR A 231 9.89 3.74 -8.28
C TYR A 231 11.29 4.02 -8.86
N GLY A 232 12.14 4.74 -8.12
CA GLY A 232 13.52 5.04 -8.48
C GLY A 232 13.64 5.83 -9.79
N ASP A 233 14.75 5.59 -10.48
CA ASP A 233 15.05 6.15 -11.81
C ASP A 233 13.94 5.88 -12.85
N TYR A 234 13.25 4.74 -12.78
CA TYR A 234 12.13 4.46 -13.69
C TYR A 234 11.02 5.51 -13.58
N GLY A 235 10.71 5.97 -12.36
CA GLY A 235 9.76 7.06 -12.14
C GLY A 235 10.26 8.38 -12.75
N ILE A 236 11.56 8.68 -12.64
CA ILE A 236 12.18 9.88 -13.22
C ILE A 236 12.14 9.88 -14.74
N LYS A 237 12.41 8.73 -15.37
CA LYS A 237 12.27 8.54 -16.82
C LYS A 237 10.86 8.87 -17.30
N LEU A 238 9.83 8.42 -16.58
CA LEU A 238 8.45 8.77 -16.88
C LEU A 238 8.15 10.26 -16.68
N ILE A 239 8.71 10.92 -15.66
CA ILE A 239 8.56 12.38 -15.52
C ILE A 239 9.15 13.08 -16.74
N LYS A 240 10.40 12.77 -17.12
CA LYS A 240 11.08 13.41 -18.27
C LYS A 240 10.25 13.29 -19.55
N GLU A 241 9.65 12.13 -19.78
CA GLU A 241 8.76 11.90 -20.91
C GLU A 241 7.47 12.71 -20.83
N LEU A 242 6.77 12.66 -19.69
CA LEU A 242 5.47 13.31 -19.52
C LEU A 242 5.54 14.83 -19.51
N LEU A 243 6.69 15.43 -19.16
CA LEU A 243 6.87 16.90 -19.16
C LEU A 243 6.71 17.53 -20.56
N LYS A 244 6.83 16.76 -21.63
CA LYS A 244 6.68 17.22 -23.01
C LYS A 244 5.21 17.39 -23.43
N TYR A 245 4.27 16.91 -22.62
CA TYR A 245 2.87 16.81 -23.01
C TYR A 245 1.98 17.71 -22.16
N GLN A 246 0.96 18.27 -22.79
CA GLN A 246 -0.02 19.16 -22.16
C GLN A 246 -1.40 18.50 -22.01
N TYR A 247 -1.46 17.16 -22.05
CA TYR A 247 -2.71 16.42 -21.89
C TYR A 247 -3.38 16.78 -20.57
N LYS A 248 -4.71 16.90 -20.59
CA LYS A 248 -5.47 17.13 -19.35
C LYS A 248 -5.35 15.90 -18.46
N THR A 249 -5.14 16.11 -17.16
CA THR A 249 -5.15 15.08 -16.12
C THR A 249 -5.98 15.55 -14.92
N CYS A 250 -6.42 14.61 -14.07
CA CYS A 250 -7.15 14.90 -12.84
C CYS A 250 -6.33 15.81 -11.93
N ASN A 251 -6.99 16.81 -11.34
CA ASN A 251 -6.35 17.78 -10.46
C ASN A 251 -5.66 17.08 -9.25
N PRO A 252 -4.38 17.37 -8.94
CA PRO A 252 -3.80 16.98 -7.67
C PRO A 252 -4.62 17.55 -6.49
N ARG A 253 -4.99 16.69 -5.52
CA ARG A 253 -5.82 16.97 -4.33
C ARG A 253 -5.48 18.23 -3.48
N HIS A 254 -4.44 19.01 -3.83
CA HIS A 254 -3.97 20.19 -3.10
C HIS A 254 -4.28 21.53 -3.80
N ILE A 255 -4.93 21.54 -4.97
CA ILE A 255 -5.34 22.78 -5.65
C ILE A 255 -6.83 22.98 -5.36
N SER A 256 -7.12 23.80 -4.36
CA SER A 256 -8.47 24.04 -3.81
C SER A 256 -9.37 24.95 -4.66
N SER A 257 -8.91 25.40 -5.84
CA SER A 257 -9.76 26.22 -6.70
C SER A 257 -10.81 25.35 -7.39
N ALA A 258 -12.08 25.53 -7.01
CA ALA A 258 -13.24 24.91 -7.65
C ALA A 258 -13.32 25.13 -9.18
N SER A 259 -12.50 26.00 -9.76
CA SER A 259 -12.46 26.33 -11.19
C SER A 259 -11.62 25.40 -12.08
N LEU A 260 -10.81 24.48 -11.52
CA LEU A 260 -9.94 23.60 -12.31
C LEU A 260 -10.07 22.13 -11.89
N GLU A 261 -11.02 21.42 -12.49
CA GLU A 261 -11.15 19.95 -12.34
C GLU A 261 -10.00 19.18 -13.02
N SER A 262 -9.30 19.83 -13.96
CA SER A 262 -8.18 19.25 -14.70
C SER A 262 -7.03 20.25 -14.91
N LEU A 263 -5.81 19.73 -15.09
CA LEU A 263 -4.60 20.49 -15.42
C LEU A 263 -3.80 19.81 -16.54
N PRO A 264 -2.94 20.54 -17.27
CA PRO A 264 -1.90 19.94 -18.09
C PRO A 264 -1.01 19.01 -17.28
N ILE A 265 -0.73 17.81 -17.79
CA ILE A 265 -0.02 16.74 -17.07
C ILE A 265 1.39 17.14 -16.66
N ASN A 266 2.12 17.86 -17.51
CA ASN A 266 3.44 18.41 -17.21
C ASN A 266 3.40 19.40 -16.03
N LEU A 267 2.40 20.28 -15.97
CA LEU A 267 2.19 21.20 -14.86
C LEU A 267 1.78 20.44 -13.58
N ALA A 268 0.85 19.50 -13.67
CA ALA A 268 0.45 18.68 -12.53
C ALA A 268 1.64 17.87 -11.96
N LEU A 269 2.52 17.36 -12.82
CA LEU A 269 3.75 16.68 -12.43
C LEU A 269 4.71 17.63 -11.75
N PHE A 270 4.95 18.80 -12.33
CA PHE A 270 5.81 19.83 -11.74
C PHE A 270 5.37 20.16 -10.31
N ILE A 271 4.07 20.42 -10.10
CA ILE A 271 3.50 20.72 -8.78
C ILE A 271 3.75 19.57 -7.79
N ARG A 272 3.51 18.32 -8.20
CA ARG A 272 3.71 17.12 -7.36
C ARG A 272 5.19 16.83 -7.05
N THR A 273 6.08 17.24 -7.94
CA THR A 273 7.51 16.90 -7.90
C THR A 273 8.39 18.12 -7.61
N MET A 274 7.79 19.20 -7.14
CA MET A 274 8.45 20.50 -6.90
C MET A 274 9.72 20.38 -6.06
N ASN A 275 9.74 19.47 -5.09
CA ASN A 275 10.88 19.20 -4.21
C ASN A 275 12.13 18.71 -4.96
N PHE A 276 11.99 18.11 -6.16
CA PHE A 276 13.15 17.66 -6.96
C PHE A 276 13.91 18.85 -7.53
N TYR A 277 13.23 19.98 -7.74
CA TYR A 277 13.77 21.20 -8.30
C TYR A 277 14.31 22.15 -7.22
N ARG A 278 14.51 21.67 -5.98
CA ARG A 278 15.04 22.49 -4.88
C ARG A 278 16.49 22.94 -5.09
N PHE A 279 17.26 22.18 -5.87
CA PHE A 279 18.66 22.46 -6.19
C PHE A 279 18.85 23.03 -7.60
N SER A 280 17.77 23.43 -8.27
CA SER A 280 17.88 24.04 -9.60
C SER A 280 18.30 25.50 -9.48
N GLU A 281 19.25 25.92 -10.32
CA GLU A 281 19.67 27.31 -10.49
C GLU A 281 18.91 28.01 -11.64
N SER A 282 17.95 27.34 -12.29
CA SER A 282 17.18 27.93 -13.39
C SER A 282 16.18 28.95 -12.84
N LYS A 283 16.32 30.20 -13.31
CA LYS A 283 15.40 31.29 -12.99
C LYS A 283 13.95 30.94 -13.34
N THR A 284 13.72 30.30 -14.50
CA THR A 284 12.38 29.87 -14.92
C THR A 284 11.76 28.86 -13.95
N ILE A 285 12.56 27.90 -13.48
CA ILE A 285 12.10 26.90 -12.51
C ILE A 285 11.77 27.55 -11.17
N GLU A 286 12.58 28.50 -10.73
CA GLU A 286 12.35 29.27 -9.50
C GLU A 286 11.08 30.13 -9.59
N GLU A 287 10.89 30.85 -10.69
CA GLU A 287 9.68 31.63 -10.99
C GLU A 287 8.43 30.74 -10.95
N LEU A 288 8.46 29.56 -11.59
CA LEU A 288 7.36 28.61 -11.58
C LEU A 288 7.10 28.01 -10.19
N LYS A 289 8.14 27.75 -9.39
CA LYS A 289 7.99 27.28 -8.00
C LYS A 289 7.28 28.33 -7.16
N ASN A 290 7.74 29.58 -7.22
CA ASN A 290 7.15 30.69 -6.49
C ASN A 290 5.70 30.92 -6.92
N ALA A 291 5.42 30.91 -8.22
CA ALA A 291 4.05 31.01 -8.74
C ALA A 291 3.16 29.84 -8.30
N THR A 292 3.71 28.64 -8.09
CA THR A 292 2.93 27.46 -7.66
C THR A 292 2.65 27.46 -6.17
N ILE A 293 3.57 27.93 -5.34
CA ILE A 293 3.42 28.00 -3.87
C ILE A 293 2.44 29.11 -3.48
N PHE A 294 2.44 30.24 -4.20
CA PHE A 294 1.74 31.46 -3.78
C PHE A 294 0.56 31.86 -4.67
N ASP A 295 0.49 31.44 -5.94
CA ASP A 295 -0.56 31.87 -6.88
C ASP A 295 -0.90 30.76 -7.89
N LEU A 296 -1.56 29.69 -7.42
CA LEU A 296 -2.02 28.61 -8.31
C LEU A 296 -2.86 29.16 -9.49
N PRO A 297 -2.78 28.53 -10.68
CA PRO A 297 -3.50 29.04 -11.85
C PRO A 297 -5.01 29.09 -11.56
N LYS A 298 -5.65 30.20 -11.92
CA LYS A 298 -7.08 30.46 -11.68
C LYS A 298 -7.95 30.09 -12.88
N SER A 299 -7.33 29.92 -14.05
CA SER A 299 -7.99 29.53 -15.31
C SER A 299 -7.15 28.53 -16.11
N MET A 300 -7.79 27.80 -17.03
CA MET A 300 -7.08 26.87 -17.92
C MET A 300 -6.10 27.60 -18.84
N SER A 301 -6.41 28.82 -19.26
CA SER A 301 -5.48 29.63 -20.05
C SER A 301 -4.16 29.89 -19.29
N GLN A 302 -4.25 30.28 -18.02
CA GLN A 302 -3.05 30.44 -17.17
C GLN A 302 -2.29 29.12 -16.96
N ALA A 303 -3.02 28.00 -16.79
CA ALA A 303 -2.42 26.69 -16.67
C ALA A 303 -1.67 26.28 -17.95
N MET A 304 -2.23 26.54 -19.12
CA MET A 304 -1.59 26.30 -20.42
C MET A 304 -0.34 27.16 -20.59
N THR A 305 -0.38 28.46 -20.27
CA THR A 305 0.81 29.33 -20.32
C THR A 305 1.96 28.81 -19.44
N ARG A 306 1.65 28.36 -18.21
CA ARG A 306 2.68 27.75 -17.33
C ARG A 306 3.20 26.43 -17.88
N SER A 307 2.32 25.64 -18.48
CA SER A 307 2.67 24.41 -19.17
C SER A 307 3.56 24.67 -20.40
N ASP A 308 3.34 25.74 -21.15
CA ASP A 308 4.19 26.17 -22.26
C ASP A 308 5.59 26.56 -21.75
N LEU A 309 5.67 27.30 -20.64
CA LEU A 309 6.95 27.65 -20.02
C LEU A 309 7.78 26.42 -19.65
N ILE A 310 7.13 25.35 -19.13
CA ILE A 310 7.80 24.08 -18.85
C ILE A 310 8.37 23.47 -20.14
N ILE A 311 7.60 23.45 -21.23
CA ILE A 311 8.03 22.85 -22.51
C ILE A 311 9.14 23.68 -23.15
N SER A 312 9.01 25.00 -23.20
CA SER A 312 10.01 25.90 -23.77
C SER A 312 11.35 25.86 -23.03
N ASN A 313 11.35 25.48 -21.75
CA ASN A 313 12.55 25.40 -20.92
C ASN A 313 12.87 23.96 -20.51
N ILE A 314 12.39 22.96 -21.25
CA ILE A 314 12.44 21.55 -20.85
C ILE A 314 13.85 21.04 -20.48
N ASN A 315 14.89 21.59 -21.10
CA ASN A 315 16.28 21.23 -20.81
C ASN A 315 16.69 21.57 -19.37
N ASP A 316 16.21 22.69 -18.82
CA ASP A 316 16.49 23.07 -17.43
C ASP A 316 15.82 22.10 -16.46
N PHE A 317 14.60 21.66 -16.79
CA PHE A 317 13.88 20.65 -16.01
C PHE A 317 14.61 19.31 -16.07
N TYR A 318 15.12 18.92 -17.24
CA TYR A 318 15.91 17.70 -17.39
C TYR A 318 17.20 17.75 -16.59
N LYS A 319 17.92 18.88 -16.61
CA LYS A 319 19.13 19.07 -15.83
C LYS A 319 18.85 18.96 -14.33
N ALA A 320 17.77 19.56 -13.84
CA ALA A 320 17.36 19.44 -12.44
C ALA A 320 16.97 18.00 -12.05
N LEU A 321 16.21 17.31 -12.91
CA LEU A 321 15.83 15.90 -12.69
C LEU A 321 17.03 14.96 -12.73
N GLU A 322 18.07 15.26 -13.52
CA GLU A 322 19.29 14.46 -13.59
C GLU A 322 20.05 14.43 -12.26
N LEU A 323 20.16 15.59 -11.59
CA LEU A 323 20.76 15.68 -10.26
C LEU A 323 20.01 14.79 -9.25
N TYR A 324 18.68 14.82 -9.31
CA TYR A 324 17.84 13.98 -8.46
C TYR A 324 17.91 12.49 -8.83
N SER A 325 17.99 12.17 -10.12
CA SER A 325 18.16 10.80 -10.62
C SER A 325 19.43 10.17 -10.03
N ARG A 326 20.56 10.87 -10.10
CA ARG A 326 21.84 10.42 -9.52
C ARG A 326 21.76 10.22 -8.01
N PHE A 327 21.03 11.07 -7.30
CA PHE A 327 20.80 10.89 -5.86
C PHE A 327 20.00 9.62 -5.57
N LEU A 328 18.93 9.36 -6.32
CA LEU A 328 18.14 8.13 -6.20
C LEU A 328 18.97 6.90 -6.58
N GLU A 329 19.73 6.95 -7.67
CA GLU A 329 20.65 5.88 -8.07
C GLU A 329 21.68 5.56 -6.98
N LYS A 330 22.23 6.57 -6.30
CA LYS A 330 23.14 6.35 -5.17
C LYS A 330 22.43 5.65 -3.99
N LYS A 331 21.16 5.96 -3.74
CA LYS A 331 20.35 5.27 -2.72
C LYS A 331 19.97 3.85 -3.14
N ASP A 332 19.71 3.65 -4.42
CA ASP A 332 19.31 2.36 -5.01
C ASP A 332 20.50 1.43 -5.24
N ARG A 333 21.72 1.96 -5.36
CA ARG A 333 22.95 1.19 -5.59
C ARG A 333 23.12 0.08 -4.56
N TYR A 334 22.91 0.40 -3.29
CA TYR A 334 22.94 -0.57 -2.21
C TYR A 334 22.01 -1.77 -2.50
N TRP A 335 20.78 -1.51 -2.90
CA TRP A 335 19.83 -2.58 -3.23
C TRP A 335 20.22 -3.33 -4.49
N LYS A 336 20.73 -2.64 -5.51
CA LYS A 336 21.17 -3.29 -6.76
C LYS A 336 22.36 -4.22 -6.57
N GLU A 337 23.28 -3.87 -5.68
CA GLU A 337 24.46 -4.69 -5.36
C GLU A 337 24.09 -5.92 -4.53
N ASN A 338 23.04 -5.82 -3.70
CA ASN A 338 22.67 -6.88 -2.75
C ASN A 338 21.42 -7.68 -3.17
N MET A 339 20.73 -7.32 -4.25
CA MET A 339 19.59 -8.09 -4.78
C MET A 339 20.05 -8.98 -5.94
N GLU A 340 19.85 -10.29 -5.80
CA GLU A 340 19.89 -11.22 -6.92
C GLU A 340 18.71 -10.94 -7.86
N TYR A 341 18.89 -10.03 -8.81
CA TYR A 341 17.98 -9.96 -9.95
C TYR A 341 18.20 -11.22 -10.76
N ILE A 342 17.21 -12.10 -10.78
CA ILE A 342 17.19 -13.25 -11.68
C ILE A 342 17.24 -12.68 -13.10
N GLU A 343 18.39 -12.77 -13.75
CA GLU A 343 18.53 -12.45 -15.16
C GLU A 343 17.60 -13.39 -15.92
N VAL A 344 16.66 -12.80 -16.65
CA VAL A 344 15.77 -13.54 -17.54
C VAL A 344 16.38 -13.41 -18.92
N GLU A 345 16.94 -14.51 -19.43
CA GLU A 345 17.31 -14.70 -20.84
C GLU A 345 16.16 -14.33 -21.80
#